data_AF-A0A486MSP9-F1
#
_entry.id   AF-A0A486MSP9-F1
#
_cell.length_a   1.000
_cell.length_b   1.000
_cell.length_c   1.000
_cell.angle_alpha   90.00
_cell.angle_beta   90.00
_cell.angle_gamma   90.00
#
_symmetry.space_group_name_H-M   'P 1'
#
loop_
_entity.id
_entity.type
_entity.pdbx_description
1 polymer ?
#
loop_
_entity_poly.entity_id
_entity_poly.type
_entity_poly.pdbx_seq_one_letter_code
_entity_poly.pdbx_strand_id
1 'polypeptide(L)'
;MATTVTGPFEVRKNLTLGTGVKLYRDQTIVPETRGVFDFASDWAGGNKTQYKNTDAIKNLNYIDDAIVINANDGNSNAQNYGSGGGIYSATGQNLGVKLPSSMYPTPDMTRWMYTVWAKWPADKLINPANTNWALLYAGSGTGALSDDASTAFKIGGVRQVNDGSDVPIQVLYVYGVRVTYPAEAQTKIKAVVGQSKPFQYGVEVVRDKNLNNFYCNFYLNGELIGTSPTFTPLAVPTVTNAFVLGNLANGYCMANTVFYRVRLDDLSGSTRLTADLIADDYAKNKGYFS
;
A
#
# COMPACT_ATOMS: atom_id res chain seq x y z
N MET A 1 3.31 22.35 -28.37
CA MET A 1 4.33 21.30 -28.49
C MET A 1 3.78 20.04 -27.84
N ALA A 2 3.66 18.94 -28.59
CA ALA A 2 3.22 17.67 -28.06
C ALA A 2 4.40 17.00 -27.35
N THR A 3 4.29 16.78 -26.04
CA THR A 3 5.27 16.03 -25.26
C THR A 3 5.19 14.56 -25.65
N THR A 4 6.27 14.02 -26.20
CA THR A 4 6.41 12.61 -26.53
C THR A 4 6.48 11.82 -25.22
N VAL A 5 5.43 11.07 -24.91
CA VAL A 5 5.42 10.14 -23.78
C VAL A 5 6.28 8.94 -24.17
N THR A 6 7.47 8.84 -23.58
CA THR A 6 8.38 7.70 -23.73
C THR A 6 8.24 6.77 -22.53
N GLY A 7 7.54 5.67 -22.73
CA GLY A 7 7.39 4.53 -21.81
C GLY A 7 7.04 3.28 -22.63
N PRO A 8 7.17 2.06 -22.09
CA PRO A 8 6.99 0.82 -22.82
C PRO A 8 5.55 0.70 -23.32
N PHE A 9 5.36 0.89 -24.62
CA PHE A 9 4.08 0.70 -25.29
C PHE A 9 3.89 -0.79 -25.59
N GLU A 10 2.77 -1.34 -25.16
CA GLU A 10 2.36 -2.68 -25.52
C GLU A 10 1.65 -2.62 -26.88
N VAL A 11 2.17 -3.32 -27.89
CA VAL A 11 1.55 -3.36 -29.22
C VAL A 11 0.32 -4.26 -29.17
N ARG A 12 -0.86 -3.68 -28.95
CA ARG A 12 -2.14 -4.37 -29.15
C ARG A 12 -2.46 -4.39 -30.64
N LYS A 13 -2.20 -5.54 -31.30
CA LYS A 13 -2.54 -5.74 -32.71
C LYS A 13 -4.07 -5.54 -32.91
N ASN A 14 -4.45 -4.86 -34.00
CA ASN A 14 -5.85 -4.61 -34.41
C ASN A 14 -6.65 -3.60 -33.57
N LEU A 15 -5.99 -2.65 -32.90
CA LEU A 15 -6.66 -1.59 -32.15
C LEU A 15 -6.20 -0.20 -32.62
N THR A 16 -7.13 0.60 -33.14
CA THR A 16 -6.89 2.02 -33.46
C THR A 16 -7.36 2.87 -32.29
N LEU A 17 -6.45 3.59 -31.65
CA LEU A 17 -6.78 4.56 -30.60
C LEU A 17 -6.85 5.96 -31.16
N GLY A 18 -7.82 6.75 -30.67
CA GLY A 18 -7.82 8.20 -30.88
C GLY A 18 -6.60 8.86 -30.24
N THR A 19 -6.16 9.98 -30.80
CA THR A 19 -5.05 10.78 -30.25
C THR A 19 -5.32 11.15 -28.79
N GLY A 20 -4.35 10.91 -27.91
CA GLY A 20 -4.46 11.21 -26.48
C GLY A 20 -5.20 10.17 -25.64
N VAL A 21 -5.72 9.09 -26.24
CA VAL A 21 -6.37 8.00 -25.51
C VAL A 21 -5.33 7.08 -24.90
N LYS A 22 -5.41 6.93 -23.58
CA LYS A 22 -4.60 6.02 -22.77
C LYS A 22 -5.39 4.74 -22.47
N LEU A 23 -4.95 3.59 -22.99
CA LEU A 23 -5.34 2.25 -22.51
C LEU A 23 -4.56 1.81 -21.27
N TYR A 24 -5.13 2.03 -20.10
CA TYR A 24 -4.53 1.49 -18.88
C TYR A 24 -4.55 -0.04 -18.88
N ARG A 25 -3.54 -0.66 -18.25
CA ARG A 25 -3.46 -2.13 -18.17
C ARG A 25 -4.43 -2.74 -17.16
N ASP A 26 -5.00 -1.88 -16.31
CA ASP A 26 -6.01 -2.24 -15.35
C ASP A 26 -7.19 -1.24 -15.38
N GLN A 27 -8.39 -1.78 -15.22
CA GLN A 27 -9.67 -1.09 -15.37
C GLN A 27 -10.03 -0.14 -14.21
N THR A 28 -9.30 -0.16 -13.10
CA THR A 28 -9.50 0.73 -11.95
C THR A 28 -8.58 1.95 -12.02
N ILE A 29 -7.61 1.96 -12.95
CA ILE A 29 -6.66 3.07 -13.12
C ILE A 29 -7.36 4.29 -13.72
N VAL A 30 -7.11 5.44 -13.10
CA VAL A 30 -7.58 6.76 -13.53
C VAL A 30 -6.37 7.69 -13.77
N PRO A 31 -6.53 8.86 -14.42
CA PRO A 31 -5.42 9.79 -14.65
C PRO A 31 -4.66 10.20 -13.39
N GLU A 32 -5.34 10.21 -12.24
CA GLU A 32 -4.80 10.52 -10.91
C GLU A 32 -3.93 9.40 -10.32
N THR A 33 -4.03 8.18 -10.85
CA THR A 33 -3.27 7.05 -10.34
C THR A 33 -1.80 7.21 -10.69
N ARG A 34 -0.92 7.17 -9.69
CA ARG A 34 0.54 7.23 -9.89
C ARG A 34 1.13 5.87 -10.17
N GLY A 35 0.72 4.86 -9.41
CA GLY A 35 1.22 3.51 -9.62
C GLY A 35 0.27 2.48 -9.04
N VAL A 36 0.25 1.32 -9.69
CA VAL A 36 -0.47 0.15 -9.23
C VAL A 36 0.41 -1.07 -9.46
N PHE A 37 0.57 -1.87 -8.42
CA PHE A 37 1.31 -3.12 -8.50
C PHE A 37 0.41 -4.24 -8.02
N ASP A 38 0.27 -5.25 -8.87
CA ASP A 38 -0.58 -6.41 -8.65
C ASP A 38 0.31 -7.66 -8.59
N PHE A 39 0.22 -8.34 -7.46
CA PHE A 39 1.01 -9.52 -7.16
C PHE A 39 0.30 -10.82 -7.55
N ALA A 40 -0.98 -10.75 -7.92
CA ALA A 40 -1.77 -11.87 -8.39
C ALA A 40 -1.71 -12.07 -9.92
N SER A 41 -1.10 -11.13 -10.64
CA SER A 41 -1.12 -11.10 -12.10
C SER A 41 0.17 -11.62 -12.73
N ASP A 42 0.11 -12.78 -13.39
CA ASP A 42 1.26 -13.46 -14.00
C ASP A 42 2.03 -12.60 -15.03
N TRP A 43 1.31 -11.95 -15.95
CA TRP A 43 1.89 -11.15 -17.02
C TRP A 43 2.64 -9.91 -16.50
N ALA A 44 2.22 -9.40 -15.33
CA ALA A 44 2.86 -8.28 -14.65
C ALA A 44 4.11 -8.70 -13.85
N GLY A 45 4.42 -10.00 -13.80
CA GLY A 45 5.49 -10.57 -12.97
C GLY A 45 4.99 -11.14 -11.64
N GLY A 46 3.67 -11.13 -11.42
CA GLY A 46 2.96 -11.67 -10.27
C GLY A 46 2.73 -13.19 -10.30
N ASN A 47 1.88 -13.69 -9.41
CA ASN A 47 1.40 -15.08 -9.35
C ASN A 47 2.48 -16.17 -9.33
N LYS A 48 3.66 -15.86 -8.79
CA LYS A 48 4.74 -16.84 -8.69
C LYS A 48 4.64 -17.58 -7.38
N THR A 49 4.87 -18.89 -7.39
CA THR A 49 5.03 -19.67 -6.15
C THR A 49 6.15 -19.13 -5.27
N GLN A 50 7.19 -18.56 -5.91
CA GLN A 50 8.39 -18.05 -5.27
C GLN A 50 8.96 -16.87 -6.06
N TYR A 51 9.36 -15.79 -5.39
CA TYR A 51 10.10 -14.69 -6.01
C TYR A 51 11.57 -14.68 -5.58
N LYS A 52 12.43 -14.27 -6.50
CA LYS A 52 13.88 -14.07 -6.36
C LYS A 52 14.17 -12.56 -6.37
N ASN A 53 15.36 -12.15 -5.93
CA ASN A 53 15.81 -10.74 -6.05
C ASN A 53 15.92 -10.23 -7.48
N THR A 54 15.99 -11.12 -8.46
CA THR A 54 15.95 -10.79 -9.89
C THR A 54 14.54 -10.64 -10.45
N ASP A 55 13.51 -11.02 -9.68
CA ASP A 55 12.13 -10.85 -10.11
C ASP A 55 11.70 -9.39 -9.94
N ALA A 56 10.85 -8.96 -10.86
CA ALA A 56 10.29 -7.62 -10.89
C ALA A 56 8.78 -7.71 -11.12
N ILE A 57 8.03 -6.88 -10.39
CA ILE A 57 6.59 -6.69 -10.62
C ILE A 57 6.43 -5.34 -11.28
N LYS A 58 5.90 -5.34 -12.50
CA LYS A 58 5.73 -4.14 -13.32
C LYS A 58 4.62 -3.26 -12.76
N ASN A 59 4.81 -1.96 -12.89
CA ASN A 59 3.72 -1.02 -12.68
C ASN A 59 2.66 -1.22 -13.78
N LEU A 60 1.40 -1.33 -13.38
CA LEU A 60 0.29 -1.46 -14.32
C LEU A 60 -0.07 -0.11 -14.97
N ASN A 61 0.44 1.00 -14.43
CA ASN A 61 0.31 2.33 -14.99
C ASN A 61 1.33 2.57 -16.14
N TYR A 62 1.35 3.78 -16.70
CA TYR A 62 2.28 4.19 -17.77
C TYR A 62 3.70 4.49 -17.31
N ILE A 63 3.93 4.57 -16.00
CA ILE A 63 5.27 4.82 -15.47
C ILE A 63 6.08 3.54 -15.62
N ASP A 64 7.23 3.64 -16.29
CA ASP A 64 8.14 2.51 -16.49
C ASP A 64 8.99 2.27 -15.25
N ASP A 65 8.38 1.70 -14.23
CA ASP A 65 9.06 1.25 -13.02
C ASP A 65 8.52 -0.08 -12.50
N ALA A 66 9.24 -0.63 -11.53
CA ALA A 66 8.96 -1.96 -11.00
C ALA A 66 9.30 -2.05 -9.51
N ILE A 67 8.63 -2.98 -8.84
CA ILE A 67 9.01 -3.42 -7.50
C ILE A 67 10.33 -4.18 -7.58
N VAL A 68 11.21 -3.93 -6.61
CA VAL A 68 12.43 -4.71 -6.39
C VAL A 68 12.23 -5.60 -5.17
N ILE A 69 12.38 -6.91 -5.33
CA ILE A 69 12.30 -7.87 -4.23
C ILE A 69 13.60 -7.82 -3.42
N ASN A 70 13.52 -7.47 -2.13
CA ASN A 70 14.69 -7.38 -1.27
C ASN A 70 15.08 -8.80 -0.80
N ALA A 71 16.11 -9.41 -1.38
CA ALA A 71 16.71 -10.64 -0.86
C ALA A 71 18.11 -10.30 -0.34
N ASN A 72 18.23 -10.15 0.97
CA ASN A 72 19.45 -9.65 1.61
C ASN A 72 20.39 -10.75 2.13
N ASP A 73 20.14 -12.03 1.84
CA ASP A 73 21.15 -13.07 2.03
C ASP A 73 20.96 -14.21 1.02
N GLY A 74 22.03 -14.95 0.71
CA GLY A 74 22.04 -16.08 -0.23
C GLY A 74 21.16 -17.29 0.17
N ASN A 75 20.50 -17.21 1.34
CA ASN A 75 19.54 -18.15 1.93
C ASN A 75 18.20 -17.47 2.28
N SER A 76 17.94 -16.23 1.84
CA SER A 76 16.69 -15.48 2.03
C SER A 76 15.66 -16.10 1.10
N ASN A 77 15.27 -17.30 1.48
CA ASN A 77 14.45 -18.20 0.71
C ASN A 77 13.10 -17.55 0.46
N ALA A 78 12.70 -17.67 -0.80
CA ALA A 78 11.35 -18.02 -1.14
C ALA A 78 10.25 -17.37 -0.29
N GLN A 79 9.85 -16.16 -0.63
CA GLN A 79 8.54 -15.71 -0.19
C GLN A 79 7.50 -16.64 -0.86
N ASN A 80 6.81 -17.47 -0.07
CA ASN A 80 5.92 -18.53 -0.55
C ASN A 80 4.53 -17.98 -0.82
N TYR A 81 4.24 -17.56 -2.04
CA TYR A 81 2.97 -16.93 -2.33
C TYR A 81 1.86 -17.94 -2.63
N GLY A 82 1.26 -18.47 -1.56
CA GLY A 82 0.05 -19.26 -1.67
C GLY A 82 -1.19 -18.38 -1.93
N SER A 83 -2.10 -18.86 -2.78
CA SER A 83 -3.40 -18.25 -3.07
C SER A 83 -3.38 -16.94 -3.87
N GLY A 84 -2.47 -16.81 -4.85
CA GLY A 84 -2.47 -15.68 -5.79
C GLY A 84 -1.97 -14.34 -5.22
N GLY A 85 -1.16 -14.34 -4.16
CA GLY A 85 -0.61 -13.13 -3.55
C GLY A 85 0.90 -12.92 -3.76
N GLY A 86 1.51 -12.08 -2.93
CA GLY A 86 2.77 -11.41 -3.26
C GLY A 86 3.76 -11.07 -2.16
N ILE A 87 3.39 -11.16 -0.87
CA ILE A 87 4.32 -11.23 0.28
C ILE A 87 3.73 -12.29 1.23
N TYR A 88 4.41 -13.40 1.55
CA TYR A 88 3.98 -14.39 2.55
C TYR A 88 5.18 -14.80 3.39
N SER A 89 5.06 -14.59 4.70
CA SER A 89 6.11 -14.85 5.67
C SER A 89 5.76 -16.05 6.53
N ALA A 90 6.51 -17.15 6.44
CA ALA A 90 6.32 -18.29 7.34
C ALA A 90 6.91 -18.02 8.75
N THR A 91 7.93 -17.17 8.87
CA THR A 91 8.55 -16.71 10.12
C THR A 91 9.09 -15.29 9.93
N GLY A 92 8.93 -14.42 10.95
CA GLY A 92 9.10 -12.96 10.86
C GLY A 92 10.55 -12.46 10.67
N GLN A 93 11.21 -12.84 9.60
CA GLN A 93 12.49 -12.25 9.20
C GLN A 93 12.27 -11.06 8.25
N ASN A 94 13.36 -10.34 7.94
CA ASN A 94 13.46 -9.13 7.12
C ASN A 94 12.90 -9.30 5.69
N LEU A 95 11.58 -9.43 5.59
CA LEU A 95 10.83 -9.62 4.36
C LEU A 95 10.21 -8.29 3.99
N GLY A 96 10.76 -7.66 2.96
CA GLY A 96 10.24 -6.43 2.39
C GLY A 96 10.42 -6.44 0.88
N VAL A 97 9.49 -5.82 0.16
CA VAL A 97 9.70 -5.48 -1.25
C VAL A 97 9.84 -3.97 -1.34
N LYS A 98 10.89 -3.51 -2.01
CA LYS A 98 11.10 -2.09 -2.24
C LYS A 98 10.21 -1.64 -3.37
N LEU A 99 9.33 -0.71 -3.07
CA LEU A 99 8.46 -0.07 -4.04
C LEU A 99 9.20 1.10 -4.72
N PRO A 100 8.90 1.37 -6.01
CA PRO A 100 9.62 2.37 -6.79
C PRO A 100 9.11 3.78 -6.52
N SER A 101 9.72 4.77 -7.18
CA SER A 101 9.49 6.17 -6.86
C SER A 101 8.15 6.76 -7.28
N SER A 102 7.47 6.13 -8.24
CA SER A 102 6.08 6.46 -8.54
C SER A 102 5.16 6.32 -7.34
N MET A 103 5.55 5.51 -6.36
CA MET A 103 4.70 5.20 -5.23
C MET A 103 5.06 5.97 -3.97
N TYR A 104 5.90 7.00 -4.02
CA TYR A 104 6.10 7.89 -2.87
C TYR A 104 5.05 9.02 -2.87
N PRO A 105 4.44 9.37 -1.73
CA PRO A 105 3.71 10.62 -1.59
C PRO A 105 4.76 11.73 -1.54
N THR A 106 4.53 12.79 -2.30
CA THR A 106 5.46 13.93 -2.39
C THR A 106 4.88 15.15 -1.67
N PRO A 107 5.70 16.11 -1.21
CA PRO A 107 5.23 17.26 -0.43
C PRO A 107 4.19 18.16 -1.11
N ASP A 108 4.16 18.14 -2.44
CA ASP A 108 3.23 18.86 -3.31
C ASP A 108 1.85 18.19 -3.38
N MET A 109 1.73 16.93 -2.97
CA MET A 109 0.44 16.28 -2.90
C MET A 109 -0.37 16.80 -1.73
N THR A 110 -1.42 17.57 -2.02
CA THR A 110 -2.37 18.10 -1.04
C THR A 110 -3.49 17.12 -0.74
N ARG A 111 -3.76 16.16 -1.63
CA ARG A 111 -4.76 15.11 -1.44
C ARG A 111 -4.29 13.84 -2.14
N TRP A 112 -4.19 12.72 -1.44
CA TRP A 112 -3.75 11.46 -2.03
C TRP A 112 -4.28 10.26 -1.25
N MET A 113 -4.30 9.08 -1.87
CA MET A 113 -4.79 7.86 -1.25
C MET A 113 -3.85 6.69 -1.51
N TYR A 114 -3.52 5.93 -0.45
CA TYR A 114 -3.04 4.56 -0.62
C TYR A 114 -4.20 3.58 -0.50
N THR A 115 -4.19 2.58 -1.38
CA THR A 115 -5.06 1.41 -1.29
C THR A 115 -4.21 0.16 -1.28
N VAL A 116 -4.50 -0.75 -0.36
CA VAL A 116 -3.85 -2.05 -0.24
C VAL A 116 -4.89 -3.16 -0.21
N TRP A 117 -4.64 -4.22 -0.97
CA TRP A 117 -5.36 -5.48 -0.85
C TRP A 117 -4.48 -6.48 -0.14
N ALA A 118 -4.97 -7.04 0.96
CA ALA A 118 -4.23 -7.97 1.78
C ALA A 118 -5.14 -9.03 2.41
N LYS A 119 -4.56 -10.13 2.86
CA LYS A 119 -5.19 -11.15 3.70
C LYS A 119 -4.33 -11.38 4.93
N TRP A 120 -4.97 -11.42 6.09
CA TRP A 120 -4.31 -11.68 7.36
C TRP A 120 -4.84 -12.96 8.01
N PRO A 121 -3.97 -13.77 8.64
CA PRO A 121 -4.36 -15.04 9.25
C PRO A 121 -5.28 -14.81 10.46
N ALA A 122 -6.21 -15.74 10.70
CA ALA A 122 -7.13 -15.69 11.83
C ALA A 122 -6.55 -16.20 13.15
N ASP A 123 -5.60 -17.13 13.06
CA ASP A 123 -5.04 -17.91 14.17
C ASP A 123 -3.57 -17.55 14.48
N LYS A 124 -2.96 -16.70 13.65
CA LYS A 124 -1.51 -16.39 13.70
C LYS A 124 -1.20 -14.91 13.78
N LEU A 125 -1.94 -14.17 14.60
CA LEU A 125 -1.43 -12.90 15.16
C LEU A 125 -0.28 -13.14 16.19
N ILE A 126 0.35 -14.32 16.16
CA ILE A 126 1.52 -14.66 16.94
C ILE A 126 2.69 -13.82 16.41
N ASN A 127 2.99 -12.71 17.07
CA ASN A 127 4.33 -12.15 17.03
C ASN A 127 5.18 -12.88 18.08
N PRO A 128 6.18 -13.71 17.70
CA PRO A 128 7.01 -14.41 18.68
C PRO A 128 7.94 -13.50 19.49
N ALA A 129 8.06 -12.21 19.20
CA ALA A 129 8.85 -11.28 20.02
C ALA A 129 8.50 -9.82 19.72
N ASN A 130 7.97 -9.09 20.71
CA ASN A 130 8.16 -7.64 20.99
C ASN A 130 8.44 -6.63 19.87
N THR A 131 7.93 -6.80 18.64
CA THR A 131 8.38 -5.98 17.51
C THR A 131 7.26 -5.28 16.76
N ASN A 132 7.53 -4.04 16.38
CA ASN A 132 6.70 -3.25 15.48
C ASN A 132 6.71 -3.89 14.09
N TRP A 133 5.55 -3.91 13.42
CA TRP A 133 5.46 -4.34 12.02
C TRP A 133 4.79 -3.26 11.17
N ALA A 134 5.12 -3.25 9.88
CA ALA A 134 4.51 -2.37 8.89
C ALA A 134 3.93 -3.20 7.74
N LEU A 135 2.69 -2.86 7.35
CA LEU A 135 2.09 -3.29 6.10
C LEU A 135 2.71 -2.51 4.94
N LEU A 136 2.77 -1.19 5.11
CA LEU A 136 3.35 -0.24 4.16
C LEU A 136 4.10 0.83 4.93
N TYR A 137 5.30 1.19 4.47
CA TYR A 137 6.08 2.29 5.02
C TYR A 137 6.69 3.12 3.90
N ALA A 138 6.54 4.45 3.99
CA ALA A 138 7.18 5.49 3.20
C ALA A 138 7.89 6.49 4.12
N GLY A 139 9.21 6.63 3.99
CA GLY A 139 9.96 7.63 4.74
C GLY A 139 11.42 7.76 4.31
N SER A 140 12.17 8.55 5.08
CA SER A 140 13.57 8.87 4.82
C SER A 140 14.58 8.11 5.71
N GLY A 141 14.10 7.31 6.67
CA GLY A 141 14.91 6.60 7.67
C GLY A 141 15.27 5.16 7.29
N THR A 142 16.30 4.61 7.95
CA THR A 142 16.84 3.25 7.73
C THR A 142 15.98 2.12 8.33
N GLY A 143 14.68 2.30 8.47
CA GLY A 143 13.76 1.22 8.85
C GLY A 143 13.60 0.95 10.34
N ALA A 144 14.11 1.80 11.24
CA ALA A 144 13.61 1.80 12.60
C ALA A 144 12.16 2.30 12.55
N LEU A 145 11.20 1.38 12.65
CA LEU A 145 9.75 1.66 12.62
C LEU A 145 9.27 2.63 13.74
N SER A 146 10.19 3.20 14.52
CA SER A 146 10.02 4.15 15.62
C SER A 146 10.39 5.60 15.30
N ASP A 147 10.99 5.92 14.13
CA ASP A 147 11.42 7.29 13.82
C ASP A 147 10.28 8.11 13.20
N ASP A 148 9.43 8.62 14.08
CA ASP A 148 8.24 9.41 13.77
C ASP A 148 8.57 10.59 12.82
N ALA A 149 9.62 11.37 13.07
CA ALA A 149 9.94 12.57 12.26
C ALA A 149 10.33 12.30 10.79
N SER A 150 10.73 11.07 10.44
CA SER A 150 11.17 10.70 9.08
C SER A 150 10.05 10.07 8.22
N THR A 151 8.86 9.87 8.80
CA THR A 151 7.78 9.09 8.20
C THR A 151 6.84 9.97 7.37
N ALA A 152 6.78 9.73 6.06
CA ALA A 152 5.75 10.34 5.19
C ALA A 152 4.42 9.62 5.39
N PHE A 153 4.45 8.30 5.37
CA PHE A 153 3.29 7.45 5.56
C PHE A 153 3.66 6.08 6.12
N LYS A 154 2.86 5.53 7.02
CA LYS A 154 3.01 4.16 7.49
C LYS A 154 1.69 3.59 7.91
N ILE A 155 1.35 2.40 7.42
CA ILE A 155 0.31 1.53 7.98
C ILE A 155 1.01 0.33 8.61
N GLY A 156 0.63 -0.01 9.84
CA GLY A 156 1.11 -1.18 10.54
C GLY A 156 0.34 -1.45 11.83
N GLY A 157 0.89 -2.30 12.68
CA GLY A 157 0.37 -2.56 14.01
C GLY A 157 1.48 -2.50 15.06
N VAL A 158 1.08 -2.16 16.28
CA VAL A 158 1.85 -2.42 17.50
C VAL A 158 1.24 -3.67 18.14
N ARG A 159 2.08 -4.40 18.89
CA ARG A 159 1.73 -5.36 19.97
C ARG A 159 0.27 -5.80 20.00
N GLN A 160 0.03 -7.07 19.71
CA GLN A 160 -1.18 -7.72 20.22
C GLN A 160 -1.01 -7.90 21.73
N VAL A 161 -1.86 -7.27 22.55
CA VAL A 161 -2.18 -7.79 23.88
C VAL A 161 -3.46 -8.59 23.72
N ASN A 162 -3.44 -9.85 24.16
CA ASN A 162 -4.44 -10.87 23.87
C ASN A 162 -5.82 -10.66 24.54
N ASP A 163 -6.31 -9.43 24.71
CA ASP A 163 -7.60 -9.17 25.38
C ASP A 163 -8.78 -8.93 24.43
N GLY A 164 -8.56 -8.95 23.11
CA GLY A 164 -9.62 -8.74 22.10
C GLY A 164 -10.15 -7.31 22.03
N SER A 165 -9.57 -6.36 22.78
CA SER A 165 -9.98 -4.96 22.81
C SER A 165 -9.24 -4.09 21.79
N ASP A 166 -8.21 -4.63 21.14
CA ASP A 166 -7.26 -3.89 20.30
C ASP A 166 -7.59 -3.92 18.81
N VAL A 167 -7.36 -2.81 18.10
CA VAL A 167 -7.56 -2.70 16.65
C VAL A 167 -6.39 -3.36 15.94
N PRO A 168 -6.58 -4.31 15.01
CA PRO A 168 -5.45 -4.97 14.35
C PRO A 168 -4.53 -4.02 13.56
N ILE A 169 -5.04 -2.88 13.11
CA ILE A 169 -4.28 -1.78 12.52
C ILE A 169 -4.12 -0.67 13.58
N GLN A 170 -3.14 -0.80 14.46
CA GLN A 170 -2.92 0.16 15.56
C GLN A 170 -2.04 1.36 15.20
N VAL A 171 -1.31 1.26 14.09
CA VAL A 171 -0.27 2.21 13.72
C VAL A 171 -0.57 2.78 12.35
N LEU A 172 -1.11 3.99 12.35
CA LEU A 172 -1.05 4.87 11.20
C LEU A 172 -0.18 6.06 11.55
N TYR A 173 0.87 6.28 10.77
CA TYR A 173 1.62 7.53 10.80
C TYR A 173 1.49 8.24 9.47
N VAL A 174 1.28 9.55 9.54
CA VAL A 174 1.26 10.45 8.39
C VAL A 174 2.01 11.70 8.77
N TYR A 175 3.00 12.10 7.97
CA TYR A 175 3.84 13.28 8.22
C TYR A 175 4.42 13.34 9.65
N GLY A 176 4.86 12.18 10.11
CA GLY A 176 5.39 11.93 11.45
C GLY A 176 4.42 11.99 12.61
N VAL A 177 3.13 12.19 12.37
CA VAL A 177 2.10 12.17 13.42
C VAL A 177 1.43 10.81 13.47
N ARG A 178 1.25 10.27 14.68
CA ARG A 178 0.39 9.09 14.88
C ARG A 178 -1.07 9.51 14.72
N VAL A 179 -1.73 8.99 13.71
CA VAL A 179 -3.14 9.28 13.40
C VAL A 179 -4.05 8.40 14.26
N THR A 180 -4.96 9.04 14.99
CA THR A 180 -5.96 8.34 15.79
C THR A 180 -7.16 7.93 14.94
N TYR A 181 -7.54 6.66 15.04
CA TYR A 181 -8.74 6.11 14.39
C TYR A 181 -10.02 6.49 15.15
N PRO A 182 -11.09 6.90 14.44
CA PRO A 182 -12.44 7.00 15.01
C PRO A 182 -12.94 5.64 15.52
N ALA A 183 -13.71 5.62 16.60
CA ALA A 183 -14.21 4.39 17.23
C ALA A 183 -15.01 3.48 16.26
N GLU A 184 -15.76 4.06 15.34
CA GLU A 184 -16.48 3.31 14.30
C GLU A 184 -15.52 2.60 13.34
N ALA A 185 -14.49 3.32 12.85
CA ALA A 185 -13.47 2.75 11.97
C ALA A 185 -12.74 1.59 12.65
N GLN A 186 -12.38 1.77 13.93
CA GLN A 186 -11.78 0.72 14.76
C GLN A 186 -12.64 -0.54 14.81
N THR A 187 -13.95 -0.38 15.01
CA THR A 187 -14.91 -1.49 15.09
C THR A 187 -15.03 -2.23 13.75
N LYS A 188 -15.15 -1.50 12.65
CA LYS A 188 -15.25 -2.10 11.30
C LYS A 188 -13.97 -2.82 10.89
N ILE A 189 -12.80 -2.25 11.20
CA ILE A 189 -11.49 -2.88 10.93
C ILE A 189 -11.39 -4.21 11.69
N LYS A 190 -11.71 -4.24 12.99
CA LYS A 190 -11.70 -5.46 13.82
C LYS A 190 -12.58 -6.58 13.26
N ALA A 191 -13.70 -6.24 12.63
CA ALA A 191 -14.64 -7.23 12.12
C ALA A 191 -14.13 -7.97 10.86
N VAL A 192 -13.20 -7.38 10.12
CA VAL A 192 -12.75 -7.90 8.81
C VAL A 192 -11.32 -8.39 8.85
N VAL A 193 -10.45 -7.68 9.55
CA VAL A 193 -9.03 -8.01 9.66
C VAL A 193 -8.83 -9.24 10.53
N GLY A 194 -7.92 -10.13 10.10
CA GLY A 194 -7.60 -11.34 10.85
C GLY A 194 -8.72 -12.38 10.74
N GLN A 195 -9.48 -12.37 9.65
CA GLN A 195 -10.50 -13.38 9.36
C GLN A 195 -10.03 -14.40 8.33
N SER A 196 -8.72 -14.44 8.01
CA SER A 196 -8.16 -15.25 6.91
C SER A 196 -8.81 -14.98 5.55
N LYS A 197 -9.41 -13.80 5.36
CA LYS A 197 -10.04 -13.37 4.11
C LYS A 197 -9.33 -12.15 3.53
N PRO A 198 -9.26 -12.04 2.18
CA PRO A 198 -8.84 -10.82 1.52
C PRO A 198 -9.74 -9.64 1.90
N PHE A 199 -9.12 -8.48 2.11
CA PHE A 199 -9.80 -7.21 2.34
C PHE A 199 -9.06 -6.09 1.60
N GLN A 200 -9.79 -5.05 1.25
CA GLN A 200 -9.26 -3.81 0.72
C GLN A 200 -9.24 -2.77 1.84
N TYR A 201 -8.09 -2.15 2.09
CA TYR A 201 -7.95 -1.06 3.05
C TYR A 201 -7.39 0.18 2.36
N GLY A 202 -8.03 1.32 2.59
CA GLY A 202 -7.65 2.59 2.01
C GLY A 202 -7.46 3.69 3.06
N VAL A 203 -6.45 4.52 2.86
CA VAL A 203 -6.26 5.74 3.64
C VAL A 203 -6.06 6.88 2.68
N GLU A 204 -7.01 7.81 2.69
CA GLU A 204 -6.87 9.10 2.04
C GLU A 204 -6.28 10.08 3.04
N VAL A 205 -5.30 10.86 2.60
CA VAL A 205 -4.75 11.99 3.33
C VAL A 205 -5.16 13.27 2.61
N VAL A 206 -5.73 14.21 3.35
CA VAL A 206 -6.15 15.52 2.83
C VAL A 206 -5.51 16.61 3.66
N ARG A 207 -4.73 17.47 3.02
CA ARG A 207 -4.20 18.68 3.64
C ARG A 207 -5.18 19.84 3.51
N ASP A 208 -5.20 20.69 4.51
CA ASP A 208 -5.97 21.94 4.45
C ASP A 208 -5.37 22.89 3.39
N LYS A 209 -6.14 23.91 3.01
CA LYS A 209 -5.76 24.87 1.97
C LYS A 209 -4.43 25.59 2.26
N ASN A 210 -4.13 25.79 3.54
CA ASN A 210 -2.93 26.50 3.98
C ASN A 210 -1.74 25.55 4.19
N LEU A 211 -1.93 24.25 3.95
CA LEU A 211 -0.95 23.18 4.12
C LEU A 211 -0.44 23.04 5.57
N ASN A 212 -1.16 23.62 6.53
CA ASN A 212 -0.79 23.67 7.95
C ASN A 212 -1.28 22.43 8.69
N ASN A 213 -2.37 21.83 8.22
CA ASN A 213 -2.98 20.68 8.86
C ASN A 213 -3.38 19.64 7.83
N PHE A 214 -3.69 18.44 8.30
CA PHE A 214 -4.26 17.37 7.52
C PHE A 214 -5.26 16.55 8.33
N TYR A 215 -6.10 15.79 7.65
CA TYR A 215 -6.92 14.73 8.22
C TYR A 215 -6.88 13.51 7.32
N CYS A 216 -7.38 12.39 7.81
CA CYS A 216 -7.43 11.14 7.08
C CYS A 216 -8.86 10.62 6.97
N ASN A 217 -9.24 10.17 5.77
CA ASN A 217 -10.42 9.34 5.58
C ASN A 217 -10.01 7.87 5.48
N PHE A 218 -10.73 7.00 6.17
CA PHE A 218 -10.47 5.57 6.23
C PHE A 218 -11.50 4.82 5.45
N TYR A 219 -11.05 3.90 4.61
CA TYR A 219 -11.90 3.09 3.78
C TYR A 219 -11.63 1.61 3.99
N LEU A 220 -12.69 0.81 3.96
CA LEU A 220 -12.61 -0.64 4.04
C LEU A 220 -13.60 -1.24 3.05
N ASN A 221 -13.11 -2.12 2.19
CA ASN A 221 -13.93 -2.83 1.20
C ASN A 221 -14.83 -1.89 0.38
N GLY A 222 -14.26 -0.79 -0.12
CA GLY A 222 -14.96 0.21 -0.92
C GLY A 222 -15.79 1.24 -0.15
N GLU A 223 -15.90 1.13 1.18
CA GLU A 223 -16.76 2.00 1.99
C GLU A 223 -15.97 2.93 2.90
N LEU A 224 -16.44 4.17 3.09
CA LEU A 224 -15.92 5.07 4.11
C LEU A 224 -16.31 4.54 5.50
N ILE A 225 -15.32 4.31 6.36
CA ILE A 225 -15.53 3.78 7.71
C ILE A 225 -15.22 4.79 8.81
N GLY A 226 -14.69 5.96 8.46
CA GLY A 226 -14.53 7.08 9.38
C GLY A 226 -13.55 8.12 8.89
N THR A 227 -13.57 9.28 9.54
CA THR A 227 -12.67 10.41 9.30
C THR A 227 -11.97 10.77 10.59
N SER A 228 -10.64 10.89 10.57
CA SER A 228 -9.86 11.26 11.74
C SER A 228 -10.13 12.72 12.15
N PRO A 229 -9.76 13.11 13.39
CA PRO A 229 -9.54 14.53 13.70
C PRO A 229 -8.50 15.17 12.77
N THR A 230 -8.41 16.49 12.84
CA THR A 230 -7.36 17.26 12.17
C THR A 230 -6.05 17.19 12.97
N PHE A 231 -4.92 17.08 12.28
CA PHE A 231 -3.58 17.03 12.85
C PHE A 231 -2.66 18.07 12.20
N THR A 232 -1.70 18.58 12.96
CA THR A 232 -0.61 19.41 12.44
C THR A 232 0.60 18.50 12.12
N PRO A 233 1.12 18.48 10.87
CA PRO A 233 2.31 17.72 10.50
C PRO A 233 3.50 18.03 11.42
N LEU A 234 4.27 17.01 11.82
CA LEU A 234 5.59 17.23 12.45
C LEU A 234 6.65 17.49 11.38
N ALA A 235 6.61 16.71 10.30
CA ALA A 235 7.47 16.90 9.14
C ALA A 235 6.79 16.32 7.89
N VAL A 236 6.83 17.06 6.79
CA VAL A 236 6.47 16.54 5.46
C VAL A 236 7.78 16.22 4.74
N PRO A 237 8.15 14.94 4.57
CA PRO A 237 9.46 14.59 4.02
C PRO A 237 9.64 15.13 2.61
N THR A 238 10.69 15.92 2.39
CA THR A 238 11.04 16.48 1.07
C THR A 238 11.84 15.51 0.22
N VAL A 239 12.41 14.48 0.84
CA VAL A 239 13.09 13.37 0.19
C VAL A 239 12.63 12.08 0.87
N THR A 240 12.18 11.12 0.06
CA THR A 240 11.77 9.79 0.54
C THR A 240 12.65 8.78 -0.19
N ASN A 241 13.46 8.03 0.57
CA ASN A 241 14.47 7.10 0.02
C ASN A 241 14.16 5.63 0.34
N ALA A 242 13.16 5.38 1.19
CA ALA A 242 12.75 4.07 1.63
C ALA A 242 11.22 3.92 1.54
N PHE A 243 10.75 3.08 0.61
CA PHE A 243 9.35 2.71 0.51
C PHE A 243 9.21 1.22 0.30
N VAL A 244 8.49 0.58 1.20
CA VAL A 244 8.47 -0.87 1.34
C VAL A 244 7.09 -1.36 1.70
N LEU A 245 6.65 -2.45 1.06
CA LEU A 245 5.62 -3.33 1.64
C LEU A 245 6.34 -4.40 2.47
N GLY A 246 5.96 -4.52 3.73
CA GLY A 246 6.76 -5.27 4.70
C GLY A 246 7.89 -4.43 5.33
N ASN A 247 8.96 -5.07 5.81
CA ASN A 247 9.94 -4.41 6.69
C ASN A 247 11.30 -4.10 6.05
N LEU A 248 11.97 -3.07 6.58
CA LEU A 248 13.31 -2.58 6.26
C LEU A 248 14.27 -2.95 7.40
N ALA A 249 15.13 -3.94 7.15
CA ALA A 249 16.36 -4.24 7.89
C ALA A 249 16.28 -4.69 9.37
N ASN A 250 15.35 -4.22 10.21
CA ASN A 250 15.36 -4.46 11.67
C ASN A 250 13.99 -4.77 12.29
N GLY A 251 13.02 -5.22 11.49
CA GLY A 251 11.71 -5.54 12.04
C GLY A 251 10.99 -6.64 11.30
N TYR A 252 9.87 -7.03 11.90
CA TYR A 252 9.12 -8.21 11.53
C TYR A 252 7.98 -7.75 10.60
N CYS A 253 7.69 -8.49 9.54
CA CYS A 253 6.35 -8.45 8.93
C CYS A 253 5.43 -9.39 9.72
N MET A 254 4.13 -9.12 9.74
CA MET A 254 3.18 -10.06 10.33
C MET A 254 3.28 -11.42 9.61
N ALA A 255 3.57 -12.47 10.39
CA ALA A 255 3.63 -13.83 9.86
C ALA A 255 2.31 -14.19 9.15
N ASN A 256 2.42 -14.88 8.02
CA ASN A 256 1.33 -15.36 7.18
C ASN A 256 0.41 -14.27 6.61
N THR A 257 0.85 -13.00 6.60
CA THR A 257 0.21 -11.96 5.78
C THR A 257 0.36 -12.31 4.31
N VAL A 258 -0.65 -12.03 3.49
CA VAL A 258 -0.59 -12.09 2.03
C VAL A 258 -0.95 -10.72 1.46
N PHE A 259 -0.11 -10.18 0.57
CA PHE A 259 -0.40 -8.95 -0.16
C PHE A 259 -0.82 -9.28 -1.59
N TYR A 260 -1.84 -8.61 -2.10
CA TYR A 260 -2.37 -8.84 -3.44
C TYR A 260 -2.13 -7.65 -4.35
N ARG A 261 -2.29 -6.43 -3.82
CA ARG A 261 -2.22 -5.22 -4.61
C ARG A 261 -1.87 -4.02 -3.75
N VAL A 262 -1.11 -3.08 -4.32
CA VAL A 262 -0.92 -1.74 -3.76
C VAL A 262 -1.15 -0.69 -4.86
N ARG A 263 -1.76 0.43 -4.48
CA ARG A 263 -2.08 1.54 -5.37
C ARG A 263 -1.86 2.87 -4.65
N LEU A 264 -1.33 3.86 -5.37
CA LEU A 264 -1.27 5.26 -4.96
C LEU A 264 -2.00 6.13 -5.98
N ASP A 265 -2.90 6.97 -5.49
CA ASP A 265 -3.55 8.03 -6.27
C ASP A 265 -3.15 9.41 -5.74
N ASP A 266 -2.80 10.32 -6.64
CA ASP A 266 -2.63 11.75 -6.37
C ASP A 266 -3.86 12.51 -6.85
N LEU A 267 -4.62 13.01 -5.89
CA LEU A 267 -5.92 13.66 -6.07
C LEU A 267 -5.85 15.18 -5.87
N SER A 268 -4.64 15.75 -5.79
CA SER A 268 -4.38 17.15 -5.40
C SER A 268 -5.01 18.20 -6.32
N GLY A 269 -5.33 17.82 -7.56
CA GLY A 269 -6.07 18.65 -8.52
C GLY A 269 -7.36 18.00 -9.03
N SER A 270 -7.79 16.89 -8.42
CA SER A 270 -8.92 16.11 -8.93
C SER A 270 -10.24 16.51 -8.28
N THR A 271 -11.28 16.59 -9.11
CA THR A 271 -12.67 16.71 -8.64
C THR A 271 -13.30 15.36 -8.33
N ARG A 272 -12.62 14.24 -8.62
CA ARG A 272 -13.12 12.90 -8.32
C ARG A 272 -13.25 12.70 -6.81
N LEU A 273 -14.33 12.01 -6.42
CA LEU A 273 -14.52 11.58 -5.04
C LEU A 273 -13.69 10.32 -4.79
N THR A 274 -13.00 10.30 -3.65
CA THR A 274 -12.19 9.14 -3.25
C THR A 274 -13.06 7.93 -2.99
N ALA A 275 -14.26 8.15 -2.45
CA ALA A 275 -15.27 7.12 -2.23
C ALA A 275 -15.63 6.39 -3.54
N ASP A 276 -15.78 7.11 -4.65
CA ASP A 276 -16.11 6.49 -5.94
C ASP A 276 -14.95 5.65 -6.47
N LEU A 277 -13.72 6.15 -6.34
CA LEU A 277 -12.51 5.45 -6.79
C LEU A 277 -12.30 4.13 -6.03
N ILE A 278 -12.43 4.16 -4.70
CA ILE A 278 -12.19 2.97 -3.88
C ILE A 278 -13.33 1.96 -3.98
N ALA A 279 -14.58 2.42 -4.12
CA ALA A 279 -15.73 1.56 -4.36
C ALA A 279 -15.63 0.84 -5.71
N ASP A 280 -15.22 1.55 -6.77
CA ASP A 280 -14.97 0.96 -8.08
C ASP A 280 -13.82 -0.06 -8.05
N ASP A 281 -12.71 0.29 -7.38
CA ASP A 281 -11.59 -0.64 -7.19
C ASP A 281 -12.01 -1.90 -6.43
N TYR A 282 -12.85 -1.75 -5.40
CA TYR A 282 -13.43 -2.87 -4.65
C TYR A 282 -14.32 -3.75 -5.51
N ALA A 283 -15.28 -3.15 -6.21
CA ALA A 283 -16.26 -3.88 -7.02
C ALA A 283 -15.60 -4.73 -8.10
N LYS A 284 -14.55 -4.20 -8.73
CA LYS A 284 -13.82 -4.84 -9.83
C LYS A 284 -12.84 -5.92 -9.38
N ASN A 285 -12.28 -5.82 -8.17
CA ASN A 285 -11.22 -6.72 -7.71
C ASN A 285 -11.64 -7.71 -6.62
N LYS A 286 -12.76 -7.50 -5.92
CA LYS A 286 -13.18 -8.38 -4.81
C LYS A 286 -13.28 -9.85 -5.19
N GLY A 287 -13.76 -10.15 -6.41
CA GLY A 287 -13.86 -11.52 -6.93
C GLY A 287 -12.56 -12.05 -7.53
N TYR A 288 -11.61 -11.16 -7.82
CA TYR A 288 -10.29 -11.52 -8.35
C TYR A 288 -9.34 -11.99 -7.24
N PHE A 289 -9.44 -11.38 -6.05
CA PHE A 289 -8.59 -11.72 -4.90
C PHE A 289 -9.21 -12.70 -3.91
N SER A 290 -10.53 -12.96 -3.99
CA SER A 290 -11.29 -13.86 -3.09
C SER A 290 -10.99 -15.34 -3.28
#